data_AF-A0A2G6C9V1-F1
#
_entry.id   AF-A0A2G6C9V1-F1
#
_cell.length_a   1.000
_cell.length_b   1.000
_cell.length_c   1.000
_cell.angle_alpha   90.00
_cell.angle_beta   90.00
_cell.angle_gamma   90.00
#
_symmetry.space_group_name_H-M   'P 1'
#
loop_
_entity.id
_entity.type
_entity.pdbx_description
1 polymer ?
#
loop_
_entity_poly.entity_id
_entity_poly.type
_entity_poly.pdbx_seq_one_letter_code
_entity_poly.pdbx_strand_id
1 'polypeptide(L)'
;MMRLIAGLGNPGSKYDKTRHNAGFWFVDELARRYNGRWLVEKRFSGEACKVEMAGNTVWLLKPMLFMNRSGLAVKQLSGFFRIPAEEIL
;
A
#
# COMPACT_ATOMS: atom_id res chain seq x y z
N MET A 1 13.07 -5.25 -9.58
CA MET A 1 13.07 -4.72 -8.20
C MET A 1 11.66 -4.26 -7.90
N MET A 2 11.13 -4.51 -6.70
CA MET A 2 9.77 -4.08 -6.39
C MET A 2 9.73 -2.57 -6.17
N ARG A 3 8.80 -1.88 -6.83
CA ARG A 3 8.59 -0.44 -6.68
C ARG A 3 7.27 -0.10 -5.99
N LEU A 4 6.36 -1.08 -5.91
CA LEU A 4 5.12 -0.97 -5.16
C LEU A 4 4.88 -2.25 -4.36
N ILE A 5 4.51 -2.10 -3.09
CA ILE A 5 4.01 -3.17 -2.24
C ILE A 5 2.63 -2.74 -1.72
N ALA A 6 1.58 -3.48 -2.07
CA ALA A 6 0.21 -3.21 -1.71
C ALA A 6 -0.26 -4.11 -0.55
N GLY A 7 -0.50 -3.52 0.61
CA GLY A 7 -1.13 -4.18 1.74
C GLY A 7 -2.64 -4.24 1.52
N LEU A 8 -3.19 -5.43 1.38
CA LEU A 8 -4.63 -5.62 1.21
C LEU A 8 -5.35 -5.72 2.57
N GLY A 9 -6.54 -5.12 2.65
CA GLY A 9 -7.37 -5.08 3.87
C GLY A 9 -8.69 -4.35 3.63
N ASN A 10 -9.51 -4.26 4.68
CA ASN A 10 -10.68 -3.39 4.74
C ASN A 10 -10.43 -2.24 5.72
N PRO A 11 -10.80 -0.99 5.37
CA PRO A 11 -10.67 0.17 6.25
C PRO A 11 -11.75 0.20 7.33
N GLY A 12 -11.41 0.77 8.50
CA GLY A 12 -12.32 1.05 9.60
C GLY A 12 -12.15 0.10 10.79
N SER A 13 -12.36 0.64 12.00
CA SER A 13 -11.99 0.01 13.27
C SER A 13 -12.54 -1.39 13.51
N LYS A 14 -13.71 -1.71 12.95
CA LYS A 14 -14.32 -3.05 13.02
C LYS A 14 -13.51 -4.13 12.29
N TYR A 15 -12.63 -3.77 11.36
CA TYR A 15 -11.85 -4.71 10.54
C TYR A 15 -10.38 -4.81 10.97
N ASP A 16 -9.89 -3.88 11.80
CA ASP A 16 -8.48 -3.72 12.15
C ASP A 16 -7.82 -5.00 12.67
N LYS A 17 -8.56 -5.85 13.39
CA LYS A 17 -8.06 -7.10 14.00
C LYS A 17 -8.51 -8.37 13.26
N THR A 18 -8.99 -8.24 12.03
CA THR A 18 -9.40 -9.39 11.23
C THR A 18 -8.22 -9.96 10.42
N ARG A 19 -8.19 -11.29 10.23
CA ARG A 19 -7.15 -11.96 9.42
C ARG A 19 -7.07 -11.41 7.98
N HIS A 20 -8.16 -10.83 7.49
CA HIS A 20 -8.24 -10.22 6.16
C HIS A 20 -7.39 -8.93 6.04
N ASN A 21 -6.99 -8.32 7.15
CA ASN A 21 -6.14 -7.13 7.21
C ASN A 21 -4.65 -7.47 7.43
N ALA A 22 -4.25 -8.74 7.31
CA ALA A 22 -2.85 -9.13 7.43
C ALA A 22 -1.93 -8.37 6.45
N GLY A 23 -2.43 -8.04 5.26
CA GLY A 23 -1.72 -7.21 4.29
C GLY A 23 -1.47 -5.78 4.80
N PHE A 24 -2.46 -5.15 5.45
CA PHE A 24 -2.28 -3.85 6.11
C PHE A 24 -1.23 -3.93 7.22
N TRP A 25 -1.30 -4.94 8.10
CA TRP A 25 -0.32 -5.11 9.17
C TRP A 25 1.10 -5.29 8.64
N PHE A 26 1.25 -6.05 7.56
CA PHE A 26 2.53 -6.25 6.90
C PHE A 26 3.12 -4.93 6.40
N VAL A 27 2.36 -4.13 5.64
CA VAL A 27 2.88 -2.86 5.12
C VAL A 27 3.04 -1.79 6.21
N ASP A 28 2.23 -1.81 7.26
CA ASP A 28 2.42 -0.94 8.43
C ASP A 28 3.72 -1.25 9.16
N GLU A 29 4.05 -2.53 9.35
CA GLU A 29 5.32 -2.95 9.97
C GLU A 29 6.52 -2.65 9.04
N LEU A 30 6.37 -2.80 7.72
CA LEU A 30 7.39 -2.35 6.77
C LEU A 30 7.61 -0.84 6.88
N ALA A 31 6.54 -0.03 6.84
CA ALA A 31 6.64 1.41 6.99
C ALA A 31 7.37 1.78 8.28
N ARG A 32 7.01 1.14 9.41
CA ARG A 32 7.67 1.36 10.70
C ARG A 32 9.18 1.06 10.66
N ARG A 33 9.58 -0.08 10.08
CA ARG A 33 11.00 -0.50 10.00
C ARG A 33 11.84 0.43 9.13
N TYR A 34 11.25 0.99 8.09
CA TYR A 34 11.92 1.87 7.13
C TYR A 34 11.59 3.35 7.32
N ASN A 35 11.08 3.74 8.49
CA ASN A 35 10.71 5.12 8.85
C ASN A 35 9.76 5.81 7.83
N GLY A 36 8.91 5.03 7.17
CA GLY A 36 7.87 5.50 6.29
C GLY A 36 6.75 6.20 7.06
N ARG A 37 6.19 7.25 6.45
CA ARG A 37 5.11 8.05 7.05
C ARG A 37 3.90 8.03 6.12
N TRP A 38 2.80 7.44 6.58
CA TRP A 38 1.57 7.35 5.81
C TRP A 38 0.95 8.72 5.57
N LEU A 39 0.56 8.96 4.32
CA LEU A 39 -0.23 10.10 3.89
C LEU A 39 -1.52 9.62 3.22
N VAL A 40 -2.62 10.31 3.48
CA VAL A 40 -3.89 10.05 2.80
C VAL A 40 -3.79 10.60 1.37
N GLU A 41 -3.71 9.69 0.41
CA GLU A 41 -3.59 9.99 -1.01
C GLU A 41 -4.93 9.76 -1.70
N LYS A 42 -5.82 10.75 -1.64
CA LYS A 42 -7.17 10.66 -2.24
C LYS A 42 -7.14 10.32 -3.74
N ARG A 43 -6.09 10.74 -4.46
CA ARG A 43 -5.87 10.43 -5.88
C ARG A 43 -5.73 8.92 -6.14
N PHE A 44 -5.22 8.19 -5.16
CA PHE A 44 -4.96 6.75 -5.25
C PHE A 44 -5.93 5.92 -4.40
N SER A 45 -7.02 6.53 -3.92
CA SER A 45 -8.04 5.88 -3.11
C SER A 45 -7.46 5.11 -1.91
N GLY A 46 -6.42 5.67 -1.28
CA GLY A 46 -5.65 4.95 -0.27
C GLY A 46 -4.75 5.83 0.59
N GLU A 47 -4.09 5.20 1.54
CA GLU A 47 -2.90 5.75 2.19
C GLU A 47 -1.66 5.23 1.47
N ALA A 48 -0.69 6.10 1.23
CA ALA A 48 0.58 5.71 0.64
C ALA A 48 1.74 6.30 1.43
N CYS A 49 2.89 5.62 1.39
CA CYS A 49 4.15 6.19 1.82
C CYS A 49 5.29 5.68 0.95
N LYS A 50 6.40 6.43 0.95
CA LYS A 50 7.66 6.02 0.34
C LYS A 50 8.62 5.56 1.42
N VAL A 51 9.38 4.52 1.11
CA VAL A 51 10.43 3.98 1.97
C VAL A 51 11.65 3.67 1.12
N GLU A 52 12.84 3.79 1.70
CA GLU A 52 14.09 3.41 1.05
C GLU A 52 14.47 2.01 1.49
N MET A 53 14.50 1.06 0.54
CA MET A 53 14.84 -0.34 0.77
C MET A 53 15.98 -0.75 -0.15
N ALA A 54 17.11 -1.16 0.43
CA ALA A 54 18.30 -1.57 -0.32
C ALA A 54 18.71 -0.54 -1.41
N GLY A 55 18.65 0.76 -1.07
CA GLY A 55 19.01 1.86 -1.98
C GLY A 55 17.97 2.19 -3.06
N ASN A 56 16.75 1.66 -2.95
CA ASN A 56 15.66 1.93 -3.88
C ASN A 56 14.45 2.51 -3.15
N THR A 57 13.84 3.53 -3.76
CA THR A 57 12.53 4.03 -3.31
C THR A 57 11.43 3.03 -3.67
N VAL A 58 10.72 2.54 -2.65
CA VAL A 58 9.57 1.65 -2.79
C VAL A 58 8.32 2.36 -2.27
N TRP A 59 7.22 2.27 -3.01
CA TRP A 59 5.92 2.71 -2.54
C TRP A 59 5.25 1.61 -1.72
N LEU A 60 4.74 1.97 -0.55
CA LEU A 60 3.80 1.15 0.20
C LEU A 60 2.40 1.75 0.01
N LEU A 61 1.40 0.89 -0.19
CA LEU A 61 0.02 1.30 -0.41
C LEU A 61 -0.93 0.51 0.49
N LYS A 62 -1.84 1.20 1.16
CA LYS A 62 -3.05 0.63 1.78
C LYS A 62 -4.28 1.18 1.07
N PRO A 63 -4.97 0.40 0.24
CA PRO A 63 -6.23 0.81 -0.37
C PRO A 63 -7.27 1.12 0.70
N MET A 64 -7.80 2.35 0.74
CA MET A 64 -8.81 2.78 1.73
C MET A 64 -10.23 2.62 1.17
N LEU A 65 -10.40 1.65 0.28
CA LEU A 65 -11.68 1.13 -0.20
C LEU A 65 -11.91 -0.25 0.42
N PHE A 66 -13.12 -0.80 0.26
CA PHE A 66 -13.33 -2.21 0.58
C PHE A 66 -12.45 -3.11 -0.31
N MET A 67 -12.05 -4.25 0.25
CA MET A 67 -11.13 -5.22 -0.36
C MET A 67 -11.47 -5.55 -1.82
N ASN A 68 -12.76 -5.72 -2.13
CA ASN A 68 -13.22 -6.04 -3.47
C ASN A 68 -12.92 -4.95 -4.53
N ARG A 69 -12.47 -3.77 -4.11
CA ARG A 69 -12.09 -2.64 -4.97
C ARG A 69 -10.62 -2.25 -4.85
N SER A 70 -9.79 -3.04 -4.15
CA SER A 70 -8.37 -2.72 -3.97
C SER A 70 -7.60 -2.56 -5.29
N GLY A 71 -7.98 -3.30 -6.33
CA GLY A 71 -7.38 -3.17 -7.67
C GLY A 71 -7.49 -1.76 -8.27
N LEU A 72 -8.51 -0.97 -7.90
CA LEU A 72 -8.63 0.43 -8.33
C LEU A 72 -7.49 1.28 -7.75
N ALA A 73 -7.23 1.17 -6.45
CA ALA A 73 -6.17 1.92 -5.78
C ALA A 73 -4.79 1.53 -6.31
N VAL A 74 -4.54 0.23 -6.47
CA VAL A 74 -3.29 -0.30 -7.04
C VAL A 74 -3.07 0.25 -8.45
N LYS A 75 -4.09 0.18 -9.33
CA LYS A 75 -4.02 0.68 -10.70
C LYS A 75 -3.80 2.20 -10.76
N GLN A 76 -4.43 2.97 -9.87
CA GLN A 76 -4.28 4.43 -9.83
C GLN A 76 -2.83 4.83 -9.49
N LEU A 77 -2.24 4.22 -8.47
CA LEU A 77 -0.86 4.53 -8.07
C LEU A 77 0.15 4.01 -9.11
N SER A 78 0.03 2.75 -9.53
CA SER A 78 0.96 2.14 -10.48
C SER A 78 0.91 2.84 -11.83
N GLY A 79 -0.28 3.21 -12.32
CA GLY A 79 -0.44 3.98 -13.54
C GLY A 79 0.17 5.38 -13.46
N PHE A 80 0.00 6.07 -12.33
CA PHE A 80 0.55 7.41 -12.14
C PHE A 80 2.09 7.42 -12.14
N PHE A 81 2.72 6.45 -11.47
CA PHE A 81 4.19 6.34 -11.40
C PHE A 81 4.80 5.45 -12.48
N ARG A 82 4.00 4.96 -13.43
CA ARG A 82 4.40 4.05 -14.51
C ARG A 82 5.16 2.83 -13.96
N ILE A 83 4.58 2.19 -12.96
CA ILE A 83 5.09 0.96 -12.34
C ILE A 83 4.48 -0.22 -13.11
N PRO A 84 5.28 -1.03 -13.81
CA PRO A 84 4.81 -2.23 -14.50
C PRO A 84 4.40 -3.32 -13.50
N ALA A 85 3.55 -4.25 -13.92
CA ALA A 85 2.93 -5.22 -13.00
C ALA A 85 3.96 -6.14 -12.32
N GLU A 86 5.06 -6.43 -13.00
CA GLU A 86 6.18 -7.25 -12.53
C GLU A 86 6.96 -6.60 -11.38
N GLU A 87 6.74 -5.29 -11.15
CA GLU A 87 7.36 -4.50 -10.07
C GLU A 87 6.37 -4.22 -8.92
N ILE A 88 5.22 -4.92 -8.88
CA ILE A 88 4.19 -4.83 -7.84
C ILE A 88 4.12 -6.12 -7.01
N LEU A 89 4.17 -6.00 -5.68
CA LEU A 89 3.92 -7.06 -4.70
C LEU A 89 2.59 -6.82 -3.97
#